data_AF-A0A7S7UC18-F1
#
_entry.id   AF-A0A7S7UC18-F1
#
_cell.length_a   1.000
_cell.length_b   1.000
_cell.length_c   1.000
_cell.angle_alpha   90.00
_cell.angle_beta   90.00
_cell.angle_gamma   90.00
#
_symmetry.space_group_name_H-M   'P 1'
#
loop_
_entity.id
_entity.type
_entity.pdbx_description
1 polymer ?
#
loop_
_entity_poly.entity_id
_entity_poly.type
_entity_poly.pdbx_seq_one_letter_code
_entity_poly.pdbx_strand_id
1 'polypeptide(L)'
;MAITSLGRNVLSMQLWKRDADRGVAWPPESWACIDCGVNTAPGLLNRRQLQQALARDWADQGVEQYLDEFSEVYIVKNRVWRAAGMSPFNGCLCIGCLERRLGRTLTPEDFPLKHALNCGPGTKRLLERRGHNQKEQQS
;
A
#
# COMPACT_ATOMS: atom_id res chain seq x y z
N MET A 1 -3.24 3.62 15.49
CA MET A 1 -3.91 3.50 14.18
C MET A 1 -5.25 2.82 14.38
N ALA A 2 -6.33 3.50 14.03
CA ALA A 2 -7.68 2.92 14.00
C ALA A 2 -8.03 2.63 12.53
N ILE A 3 -8.58 1.45 12.26
CA ILE A 3 -8.98 1.01 10.92
C ILE A 3 -10.48 0.77 10.94
N THR A 4 -11.22 1.42 10.04
CA THR A 4 -12.67 1.29 9.91
C THR A 4 -13.02 0.96 8.46
N SER A 5 -13.93 0.00 8.27
CA SER A 5 -14.50 -0.31 6.96
C SER A 5 -15.64 0.66 6.66
N LEU A 6 -15.57 1.40 5.56
CA LEU A 6 -16.62 2.32 5.11
C LEU A 6 -17.54 1.70 4.03
N GLY A 7 -17.35 0.40 3.73
CA GLY A 7 -18.08 -0.34 2.68
C GLY A 7 -17.26 -1.53 2.17
N ARG A 8 -17.83 -2.36 1.29
CA ARG A 8 -17.21 -3.64 0.85
C ARG A 8 -15.80 -3.51 0.24
N ASN A 9 -15.39 -2.32 -0.20
CA ASN A 9 -14.13 -2.10 -0.93
C ASN A 9 -13.26 -0.95 -0.42
N VAL A 10 -13.64 -0.25 0.65
CA VAL A 10 -12.87 0.91 1.15
C VAL A 10 -12.41 0.68 2.59
N LEU A 11 -11.10 0.72 2.78
CA LEU A 11 -10.47 0.65 4.09
C LEU A 11 -9.97 2.04 4.48
N SER A 12 -10.60 2.65 5.49
CA SER A 12 -10.17 3.93 6.07
C SER A 12 -9.18 3.70 7.21
N MET A 13 -8.12 4.49 7.24
CA MET A 13 -7.08 4.46 8.25
C MET A 13 -6.91 5.85 8.82
N GLN A 14 -7.09 5.98 10.13
CA GLN A 14 -6.74 7.20 10.84
C GLN A 14 -5.30 7.10 11.35
N LEU A 15 -4.44 7.97 10.82
CA LEU A 15 -3.08 8.12 11.32
C LEU A 15 -3.03 9.26 12.34
N TRP A 16 -2.52 8.94 13.52
CA TRP A 16 -2.40 9.88 14.64
C TRP A 16 -0.94 10.31 14.80
N LYS A 17 -0.70 11.56 15.20
CA LYS A 17 0.67 12.10 15.38
C LYS A 17 1.52 11.24 16.31
N ARG A 18 0.92 10.72 17.39
CA ARG A 18 1.59 9.83 18.35
C ARG A 18 2.10 8.52 17.73
N ASP A 19 1.50 8.05 16.65
CA ASP A 19 1.98 6.86 15.93
C ASP A 19 3.16 7.20 15.01
N ALA A 20 3.10 8.38 14.36
CA ALA A 20 4.19 8.87 13.52
C ALA A 20 5.47 9.15 14.33
N ASP A 21 5.34 9.72 15.53
CA ASP A 21 6.46 10.00 16.44
C ASP A 21 7.12 8.74 17.03
N ARG A 22 6.42 7.59 17.00
CA ARG A 22 6.94 6.28 17.42
C ARG A 22 7.73 5.56 16.32
N GLY A 23 7.94 6.19 15.17
CA GLY A 23 8.66 5.59 14.05
C GLY A 23 7.83 4.55 13.29
N VAL A 24 6.49 4.59 13.40
CA VAL A 24 5.61 3.76 12.56
C VAL A 24 5.74 4.28 11.13
N ALA A 25 6.53 3.54 10.34
CA ALA A 25 6.78 3.64 8.90
C ALA A 25 6.10 4.83 8.20
N TRP A 26 6.82 5.94 8.09
CA TRP A 26 6.40 7.06 7.25
C TRP A 26 6.10 6.58 5.83
N PRO A 27 5.00 7.06 5.20
CA PRO A 27 4.74 6.78 3.80
C PRO A 27 5.94 7.21 2.93
N PRO A 28 6.06 6.68 1.70
CA PRO A 28 7.12 7.08 0.79
C PRO A 28 7.00 8.57 0.44
N GLU A 29 8.09 9.14 -0.09
CA GLU A 29 8.09 10.51 -0.63
C GLU A 29 7.10 10.68 -1.79
N SER A 30 6.85 9.59 -2.52
CA SER A 30 5.87 9.54 -3.61
C SER A 30 5.28 8.15 -3.73
N TRP A 31 3.99 8.10 -4.04
CA TRP A 31 3.27 6.89 -4.45
C TRP A 31 3.32 6.67 -5.96
N ALA A 32 4.00 7.54 -6.72
CA ALA A 32 4.17 7.34 -8.15
C ALA A 32 5.10 6.13 -8.41
N CYS A 33 4.64 5.25 -9.30
CA CYS A 33 5.47 4.18 -9.84
C CYS A 33 6.70 4.79 -10.53
N ILE A 34 7.90 4.36 -10.12
CA ILE A 34 9.15 4.92 -10.66
C ILE A 34 9.37 4.60 -12.15
N ASP A 35 8.66 3.62 -12.70
CA ASP A 35 8.79 3.22 -14.11
C ASP A 35 7.78 3.88 -15.02
N CYS A 36 6.54 4.11 -14.55
CA CYS A 36 5.45 4.55 -15.41
C CYS A 36 4.67 5.76 -14.87
N GLY A 37 5.05 6.30 -13.71
CA GLY A 37 4.45 7.50 -13.12
C GLY A 37 3.03 7.33 -12.54
N VAL A 38 2.38 6.18 -12.73
CA VAL A 38 1.04 5.94 -12.17
C VAL A 38 1.06 6.05 -10.65
N ASN A 39 0.10 6.76 -10.07
CA ASN A 39 -0.06 6.81 -8.62
C ASN A 39 -0.60 5.47 -8.12
N THR A 40 0.18 4.75 -7.31
CA THR A 40 -0.20 3.43 -6.76
C THR A 40 -1.05 3.52 -5.50
N ALA A 41 -1.30 4.71 -4.96
CA ALA A 41 -2.11 4.87 -3.75
C ALA A 41 -2.83 6.22 -3.74
N PRO A 42 -3.84 6.42 -4.61
CA PRO A 42 -4.50 7.72 -4.77
C PRO A 42 -5.20 8.23 -3.50
N GLY A 43 -5.66 7.33 -2.62
CA GLY A 43 -6.27 7.68 -1.33
C GLY A 43 -5.29 7.86 -0.17
N LEU A 44 -3.98 7.72 -0.40
CA LEU A 44 -2.94 7.90 0.62
C LEU A 44 -2.14 9.19 0.40
N LEU A 45 -1.88 9.92 1.48
CA LEU A 45 -0.96 11.04 1.45
C LEU A 45 0.48 10.54 1.33
N ASN A 46 1.30 11.27 0.57
CA ASN A 46 2.75 11.07 0.62
C ASN A 46 3.35 11.67 1.90
N ARG A 47 4.63 11.42 2.16
CA ARG A 47 5.33 11.88 3.37
C ARG A 47 5.17 13.37 3.62
N ARG A 48 5.43 14.20 2.60
CA ARG A 48 5.37 15.67 2.72
C ARG A 48 3.96 16.14 3.05
N GLN A 49 2.95 15.60 2.36
CA GLN A 49 1.54 15.94 2.60
C GLN A 49 1.10 15.56 4.01
N LEU A 50 1.47 14.36 4.46
CA LEU A 50 1.16 13.88 5.80
C LEU A 50 1.84 14.74 6.88
N GLN A 51 3.11 15.08 6.70
CA GLN A 51 3.82 15.99 7.62
C GLN A 51 3.15 17.36 7.70
N GLN A 52 2.73 17.91 6.56
CA GLN A 52 2.00 19.19 6.52
C GLN A 52 0.65 19.09 7.22
N ALA A 53 -0.09 18.00 7.05
CA ALA A 53 -1.36 17.78 7.74
C ALA A 53 -1.14 17.69 9.26
N LEU A 54 -0.17 16.89 9.72
CA LEU A 54 0.15 16.72 11.14
C LEU A 54 0.74 17.97 11.82
N ALA A 55 1.24 18.94 11.03
CA ALA A 55 1.74 20.22 11.52
C ALA A 55 0.64 21.28 11.72
N ARG A 56 -0.54 21.11 11.12
CA ARG A 56 -1.67 22.06 11.19
C ARG A 56 -2.72 21.67 12.23
N ASP A 57 -2.29 21.13 13.38
CA ASP A 57 -3.17 20.69 14.49
C ASP A 57 -4.21 19.58 14.17
N TRP A 58 -4.08 18.88 13.04
CA TRP A 58 -4.78 17.60 12.82
C TRP A 58 -4.27 16.46 13.73
N ALA A 59 -3.33 16.74 14.63
CA ALA A 59 -2.77 15.79 15.57
C ALA A 59 -3.84 15.10 16.43
N ASP A 60 -4.91 15.83 16.78
CA ASP A 60 -5.97 15.38 17.69
C ASP A 60 -7.20 14.81 16.97
N GLN A 61 -7.35 15.08 15.66
CA GLN A 61 -8.48 14.60 14.85
C GLN A 61 -8.11 13.39 13.96
N GLY A 62 -6.81 13.14 13.79
CA GLY A 62 -6.30 12.13 12.87
C GLY A 62 -6.40 12.59 11.41
N VAL A 63 -5.53 12.06 10.57
CA VAL A 63 -5.59 12.28 9.12
C VAL A 63 -6.23 11.06 8.49
N GLU A 64 -7.40 11.25 7.89
CA GLU A 64 -8.09 10.20 7.16
C GLU A 64 -7.39 9.90 5.83
N GLN A 65 -7.17 8.61 5.58
CA GLN A 65 -6.61 8.07 4.35
C GLN A 65 -7.34 6.78 4.02
N TYR A 66 -7.43 6.43 2.73
CA TYR A 66 -8.16 5.24 2.31
C TYR A 66 -7.42 4.42 1.26
N LEU A 67 -7.70 3.11 1.28
CA LEU A 67 -7.36 2.17 0.23
C LEU A 67 -8.64 1.63 -0.39
N ASP A 68 -8.63 1.50 -1.72
CA ASP A 68 -9.78 1.10 -2.54
C ASP A 68 -9.35 0.20 -3.71
N GLU A 69 -10.29 -0.11 -4.62
CA GLU A 69 -10.03 -0.89 -5.84
C GLU A 69 -9.06 -0.25 -6.84
N PHE A 70 -8.66 1.01 -6.66
CA PHE A 70 -7.67 1.69 -7.49
C PHE A 70 -6.26 1.68 -6.86
N SER A 71 -6.15 1.15 -5.65
CA SER A 71 -4.92 1.16 -4.88
C SER A 71 -4.05 -0.09 -5.16
N GLU A 72 -2.74 0.12 -5.27
CA GLU A 72 -1.71 -0.91 -5.42
C GLU A 72 -0.65 -0.81 -4.32
N VAL A 73 -1.10 -0.85 -3.08
CA VAL A 73 -0.21 -0.91 -1.91
C VAL A 73 -0.03 -2.36 -1.49
N TYR A 74 1.18 -2.88 -1.60
CA TYR A 74 1.51 -4.28 -1.31
C TYR A 74 2.96 -4.45 -0.85
N ILE A 75 3.30 -5.65 -0.39
CA ILE A 75 4.69 -6.06 -0.17
C ILE A 75 4.93 -7.46 -0.72
N VAL A 76 6.08 -7.66 -1.36
CA VAL A 76 6.58 -8.98 -1.78
C VAL A 76 7.79 -9.37 -0.94
N LYS A 77 8.18 -10.65 -0.99
CA LYS A 77 9.38 -11.15 -0.33
C LYS A 77 10.63 -10.39 -0.82
N ASN A 78 11.61 -10.16 0.07
CA ASN A 78 12.83 -9.42 -0.26
C ASN A 78 13.57 -9.96 -1.50
N ARG A 79 13.53 -11.28 -1.74
CA ARG A 79 14.13 -11.90 -2.94
C ARG A 79 13.51 -11.38 -4.24
N VAL A 80 12.22 -11.06 -4.23
CA VAL A 80 11.47 -10.55 -5.39
C VAL A 80 11.85 -9.10 -5.64
N TRP A 81 11.90 -8.26 -4.60
CA TRP A 81 12.38 -6.88 -4.72
C TRP A 81 13.81 -6.82 -5.25
N ARG A 82 14.70 -7.66 -4.72
CA ARG A 82 16.09 -7.74 -5.17
C ARG A 82 16.18 -8.15 -6.64
N ALA A 83 15.40 -9.14 -7.07
CA ALA A 83 15.37 -9.59 -8.46
C ALA A 83 14.87 -8.50 -9.42
N ALA A 84 14.01 -7.59 -8.96
CA ALA A 84 13.54 -6.43 -9.72
C ALA A 84 14.50 -5.21 -9.65
N GLY A 85 15.69 -5.38 -9.07
CA GLY A 85 16.67 -4.30 -8.91
C GLY A 85 16.24 -3.21 -7.91
N MET A 86 15.38 -3.54 -6.94
CA MET A 86 14.90 -2.60 -5.93
C MET A 86 15.69 -2.72 -4.63
N SER A 87 16.22 -1.59 -4.17
CA SER A 87 16.74 -1.42 -2.81
C SER A 87 15.62 -1.04 -1.85
N PRO A 88 15.75 -1.34 -0.53
CA PRO A 88 14.80 -0.87 0.47
C PRO A 88 14.56 0.64 0.36
N PHE A 89 13.31 1.05 0.44
CA PHE A 89 12.87 2.46 0.39
C PHE A 89 13.18 3.22 -0.92
N ASN A 90 13.55 2.55 -2.01
CA ASN A 90 13.89 3.19 -3.29
C ASN A 90 12.67 3.49 -4.18
N GLY A 91 11.58 3.96 -3.59
CA GLY A 91 10.33 4.29 -4.29
C GLY A 91 9.33 3.14 -4.42
N CYS A 92 8.33 3.34 -5.28
CA CYS A 92 7.19 2.44 -5.47
C CYS A 92 7.15 1.87 -6.90
N LEU A 93 6.61 0.67 -7.06
CA LEU A 93 6.30 0.07 -8.36
C LEU A 93 4.83 -0.36 -8.35
N CYS A 94 4.14 -0.09 -9.44
CA CYS A 94 2.85 -0.73 -9.71
C CYS A 94 3.10 -2.21 -10.03
N ILE A 95 2.13 -3.09 -9.75
CA ILE A 95 2.38 -4.54 -9.86
C ILE A 95 2.76 -4.97 -11.28
N GLY A 96 2.20 -4.29 -12.29
CA GLY A 96 2.56 -4.53 -13.70
C GLY A 96 3.99 -4.14 -14.06
N CYS A 97 4.55 -3.07 -13.47
CA CYS A 97 5.95 -2.71 -13.70
C CYS A 97 6.91 -3.64 -12.95
N LEU A 98 6.53 -4.10 -11.75
CA LEU A 98 7.29 -5.13 -11.05
C LEU A 98 7.38 -6.42 -11.89
N GLU A 99 6.25 -6.89 -12.43
CA GLU A 99 6.21 -8.07 -13.31
C GLU A 99 7.05 -7.89 -14.57
N ARG A 100 6.99 -6.70 -15.18
CA ARG A 100 7.82 -6.38 -16.35
C ARG A 100 9.31 -6.46 -16.04
N ARG A 101 9.76 -5.92 -14.91
CA ARG A 101 11.16 -6.00 -14.47
C ARG A 101 11.61 -7.43 -14.20
N LEU A 102 10.71 -8.27 -13.67
CA LEU A 102 10.98 -9.68 -13.38
C LEU A 102 10.92 -10.58 -14.61
N GLY A 103 10.30 -10.11 -15.70
CA GLY A 103 10.02 -10.93 -16.89
C GLY A 103 8.99 -12.03 -16.66
N ARG A 104 8.21 -11.96 -15.57
CA ARG A 104 7.17 -12.94 -15.25
C ARG A 104 6.03 -12.33 -14.46
N THR A 105 4.88 -12.98 -14.57
CA THR A 105 3.72 -12.80 -13.68
C THR A 105 4.08 -13.21 -12.24
N LEU A 106 3.65 -12.43 -11.25
CA LEU A 106 3.77 -12.80 -9.84
C LEU A 106 2.75 -13.87 -9.44
N THR A 107 3.11 -14.68 -8.45
CA THR A 107 2.22 -15.70 -7.88
C THR A 107 1.99 -15.42 -6.40
N PRO A 108 0.99 -16.07 -5.75
CA PRO A 108 0.76 -15.90 -4.32
C PRO A 108 2.00 -16.18 -3.45
N GLU A 109 2.90 -17.06 -3.92
CA GLU A 109 4.15 -17.39 -3.24
C GLU A 109 5.18 -16.25 -3.21
N ASP A 110 5.01 -15.21 -4.03
CA ASP A 110 5.87 -14.03 -4.02
C ASP A 110 5.55 -13.09 -2.85
N PHE A 111 4.37 -13.25 -2.25
CA PHE A 111 3.89 -12.43 -1.15
C PHE A 111 4.17 -13.09 0.20
N PRO A 112 4.51 -12.33 1.25
CA PRO A 112 4.48 -12.84 2.62
C PRO A 112 3.03 -13.15 3.04
N LEU A 113 2.81 -14.34 3.62
CA LEU A 113 1.47 -14.87 3.93
C LEU A 113 0.66 -14.03 4.94
N LYS A 114 1.31 -13.32 5.87
CA LYS A 114 0.64 -12.63 6.99
C LYS A 114 1.03 -11.15 7.11
N HIS A 115 1.25 -10.48 5.98
CA HIS A 115 1.58 -9.06 6.01
C HIS A 115 0.34 -8.19 5.79
N ALA A 116 0.07 -7.24 6.69
CA ALA A 116 -1.13 -6.41 6.68
C ALA A 116 -1.38 -5.71 5.32
N LEU A 117 -0.32 -5.21 4.66
CA LEU A 117 -0.44 -4.59 3.34
C LEU A 117 -0.97 -5.52 2.23
N ASN A 118 -0.93 -6.84 2.44
CA ASN A 118 -1.44 -7.82 1.46
C ASN A 118 -2.86 -8.32 1.78
N CYS A 119 -3.48 -7.82 2.85
CA CYS A 119 -4.83 -8.22 3.26
C CYS A 119 -5.91 -7.19 2.90
N GLY A 120 -5.51 -5.99 2.47
CA GLY A 120 -6.44 -4.90 2.14
C GLY A 120 -6.97 -4.94 0.71
N PRO A 121 -7.88 -4.00 0.38
CA PRO A 121 -8.37 -3.81 -0.98
C PRO A 121 -7.23 -3.45 -1.94
N GLY A 122 -7.53 -3.54 -3.23
CA GLY A 122 -6.63 -3.11 -4.28
C GLY A 122 -7.16 -3.43 -5.66
N THR A 123 -6.35 -3.12 -6.67
CA THR A 123 -6.69 -3.39 -8.06
C THR A 123 -6.99 -4.86 -8.31
N LYS A 124 -7.90 -5.13 -9.25
CA LYS A 124 -8.28 -6.49 -9.66
C LYS A 124 -7.05 -7.37 -9.91
N ARG A 125 -6.07 -6.86 -10.67
CA ARG A 125 -4.83 -7.58 -10.98
C ARG A 125 -3.99 -7.88 -9.74
N LEU A 126 -3.91 -6.97 -8.78
CA LEU A 126 -3.18 -7.18 -7.53
C LEU A 126 -3.84 -8.29 -6.67
N LEU A 127 -5.17 -8.27 -6.58
CA LEU A 127 -5.93 -9.27 -5.84
C LEU A 127 -5.74 -10.67 -6.45
N GLU A 128 -5.76 -10.78 -7.78
CA GLU A 128 -5.48 -12.04 -8.50
C GLU A 128 -4.09 -12.59 -8.16
N ARG A 129 -3.05 -11.74 -8.07
CA ARG A 129 -1.68 -12.19 -7.74
C ARG A 129 -1.52 -12.65 -6.30
N ARG A 130 -2.24 -12.05 -5.36
CA ARG A 130 -2.19 -12.43 -3.94
C ARG A 130 -2.86 -13.79 -3.67
N GLY A 131 -3.64 -14.29 -4.62
CA GLY A 131 -4.36 -15.56 -4.45
C GLY A 131 -5.56 -15.45 -3.52
N HIS A 132 -6.06 -14.24 -3.28
CA HIS A 132 -7.35 -14.03 -2.62
C HIS A 132 -8.45 -14.51 -3.55
N ASN A 133 -8.74 -15.82 -3.51
CA ASN A 133 -10.02 -16.34 -3.96
C ASN A 133 -11.09 -15.73 -3.08
N GLN A 134 -12.12 -15.17 -3.70
CA GLN A 134 -13.32 -14.56 -3.14
C GLN A 134 -14.15 -15.55 -2.26
N LYS A 135 -13.56 -16.13 -1.20
CA LYS A 135 -14.22 -17.12 -0.34
C LYS A 135 -14.66 -16.61 1.03
N GLU A 136 -14.43 -15.35 1.36
CA GLU A 136 -14.93 -14.74 2.61
C GLU A 136 -15.85 -13.53 2.35
N GLN A 137 -16.85 -13.71 1.47
CA GLN A 137 -17.98 -12.78 1.34
C GLN A 137 -19.35 -13.47 1.45
N GLN A 138 -19.39 -14.69 1.97
CA GLN A 138 -20.61 -15.40 2.37
C GLN A 138 -20.39 -16.08 3.73
N SER A 139 -20.43 -15.28 4.79
CA SER A 139 -20.80 -15.73 6.15
C SER A 139 -21.38 -14.54 6.89
#